data_AF-A0A7C1FER7-F1
#
_entry.id   AF-A0A7C1FER7-F1
#
_cell.length_a   1.000
_cell.length_b   1.000
_cell.length_c   1.000
_cell.angle_alpha   90.00
_cell.angle_beta   90.00
_cell.angle_gamma   90.00
#
_symmetry.space_group_name_H-M   'P 1'
#
loop_
_entity.id
_entity.type
_entity.pdbx_description
1 polymer ?
#
loop_
_entity_poly.entity_id
_entity_poly.type
_entity_poly.pdbx_seq_one_letter_code
_entity_poly.pdbx_strand_id
1 'polypeptide(L)'
;MPMSLKNSRMLSPTISKIDSITIASRMIIKANSMKLSLPRLDGYFAIAFTILSFPVSVSPETHSQWRQYTIGSNGVPSCRGWRGGLQYFHARDWRRLDSLHRQRKLPEEGGPVMDIAGLYELQKIDLNMDKARRRVAQIRRKLEEPEELKQARDAVATQRREVERLQARQLDAELNSRQLAERIEESERRLMSGEVRNARELEALQSSIESMKRQRAQIEEVAMDSMQQREEHQRQLAEQQAVLARIESAWLAQKATLEEEETKYRRIYVQLKHQRQRLSERLGAEALSLYTQLVERKAGIAVAAVQNGACSACNMALPTGVISHARMGDGTPVYCPSCGRILFAA
;
A
#
# COMPACT_ATOMS: atom_id res chain seq x y z
N MET A 1 -17.82 23.18 -74.14
CA MET A 1 -16.64 23.95 -74.63
C MET A 1 -16.59 25.28 -73.89
N PRO A 2 -15.42 25.82 -73.51
CA PRO A 2 -14.08 25.22 -73.31
C PRO A 2 -13.64 25.32 -71.82
N MET A 3 -12.85 24.40 -71.24
CA MET A 3 -11.41 24.05 -71.41
C MET A 3 -10.38 25.04 -70.82
N SER A 4 -9.61 24.56 -69.84
CA SER A 4 -8.13 24.66 -69.73
C SER A 4 -7.73 23.93 -68.41
N LEU A 5 -7.10 22.76 -68.30
CA LEU A 5 -5.99 22.06 -68.97
C LEU A 5 -4.62 22.75 -68.94
N LYS A 6 -3.80 22.38 -67.94
CA LYS A 6 -2.35 22.07 -67.97
C LYS A 6 -2.15 21.14 -66.75
N ASN A 7 -1.81 19.85 -66.77
CA ASN A 7 -1.01 18.93 -67.57
C ASN A 7 0.49 19.26 -67.65
N SER A 8 1.30 18.53 -66.87
CA SER A 8 2.47 17.74 -67.29
C SER A 8 3.34 17.42 -66.06
N ARG A 9 3.40 16.18 -65.57
CA ARG A 9 4.21 15.03 -66.02
C ARG A 9 5.43 14.83 -65.09
N MET A 10 5.50 13.64 -64.46
CA MET A 10 6.57 12.63 -64.63
C MET A 10 7.82 12.91 -63.77
N LEU A 11 8.48 11.99 -63.08
CA LEU A 11 8.55 10.53 -63.06
C LEU A 11 9.12 10.10 -61.69
N SER A 12 8.62 9.01 -61.12
CA SER A 12 9.37 8.09 -60.25
C SER A 12 10.43 7.34 -61.10
N PRO A 13 11.55 6.77 -60.57
CA PRO A 13 11.47 5.59 -59.71
C PRO A 13 12.62 5.31 -58.70
N THR A 14 12.37 4.29 -57.86
CA THR A 14 13.29 3.26 -57.30
C THR A 14 14.25 3.56 -56.13
N ILE A 15 13.82 3.16 -54.92
CA ILE A 15 14.39 2.10 -54.04
C ILE A 15 15.93 1.87 -54.08
N SER A 16 16.62 2.10 -52.95
CA SER A 16 17.50 1.10 -52.29
C SER A 16 18.11 1.56 -50.96
N LYS A 17 18.17 0.62 -49.99
CA LYS A 17 19.07 0.51 -48.80
C LYS A 17 18.90 1.52 -47.66
N ILE A 18 18.47 1.12 -46.46
CA ILE A 18 19.20 0.35 -45.43
C ILE A 18 20.52 1.04 -45.04
N ASP A 19 20.53 1.80 -43.94
CA ASP A 19 21.32 1.44 -42.74
C ASP A 19 21.20 2.46 -41.59
N SER A 20 21.06 1.85 -40.41
CA SER A 20 21.27 2.33 -39.05
C SER A 20 22.29 3.46 -38.87
N ILE A 21 21.89 4.57 -38.21
CA ILE A 21 22.84 5.52 -37.60
C ILE A 21 22.35 5.95 -36.21
N THR A 22 23.03 5.38 -35.22
CA THR A 22 23.17 5.85 -33.84
C THR A 22 24.14 7.04 -33.82
N ILE A 23 23.78 8.16 -33.17
CA ILE A 23 24.66 9.30 -32.83
C ILE A 23 24.47 9.57 -31.33
N ALA A 24 25.41 9.11 -30.49
CA ALA A 24 26.57 9.84 -29.93
C ALA A 24 26.16 10.89 -28.87
N SER A 25 26.35 10.63 -27.57
CA SER A 25 27.60 10.75 -26.79
C SER A 25 27.76 12.11 -26.09
N ARG A 26 27.84 12.11 -24.75
CA ARG A 26 28.75 12.95 -23.92
C ARG A 26 28.58 12.69 -22.42
N MET A 27 29.55 12.02 -21.79
CA MET A 27 30.42 12.60 -20.75
C MET A 27 31.55 11.65 -20.32
N ILE A 28 32.64 12.27 -19.86
CA ILE A 28 34.05 11.88 -19.92
C ILE A 28 34.60 11.41 -18.54
N ILE A 29 35.33 10.28 -18.54
CA ILE A 29 36.66 9.97 -17.92
C ILE A 29 36.88 10.26 -16.40
N LYS A 30 37.26 9.30 -15.51
CA LYS A 30 38.59 8.67 -15.21
C LYS A 30 38.35 7.73 -13.98
N ALA A 31 39.04 6.63 -13.65
CA ALA A 31 40.37 6.11 -13.94
C ALA A 31 40.50 4.61 -13.55
N ASN A 32 41.38 3.88 -14.25
CA ASN A 32 42.30 2.79 -13.86
C ASN A 32 41.92 1.83 -12.71
N SER A 33 41.66 0.54 -12.96
CA SER A 33 42.62 -0.54 -13.31
C SER A 33 43.49 -1.04 -12.14
N MET A 34 43.10 -2.19 -11.55
CA MET A 34 44.06 -3.23 -11.18
C MET A 34 43.33 -4.58 -11.08
N LYS A 35 43.69 -5.49 -12.00
CA LYS A 35 43.39 -6.92 -11.93
C LYS A 35 44.34 -7.57 -10.91
N LEU A 36 43.82 -8.44 -10.05
CA LEU A 36 44.48 -9.69 -9.68
C LEU A 36 43.46 -10.68 -9.07
N SER A 37 43.21 -11.74 -9.84
CA SER A 37 42.97 -13.14 -9.43
C SER A 37 42.10 -13.48 -8.20
N LEU A 38 40.88 -13.96 -8.51
CA LEU A 38 40.09 -15.10 -7.96
C LEU A 38 40.70 -15.98 -6.84
N PRO A 39 39.89 -16.66 -5.97
CA PRO A 39 38.67 -17.38 -6.39
C PRO A 39 37.44 -17.41 -5.45
N ARG A 40 36.31 -17.80 -6.07
CA ARG A 40 35.13 -18.55 -5.58
C ARG A 40 34.82 -18.52 -4.08
N LEU A 41 33.60 -18.09 -3.75
CA LEU A 41 32.62 -18.90 -3.02
C LEU A 41 31.21 -18.32 -3.21
N ASP A 42 30.38 -19.18 -3.80
CA ASP A 42 28.92 -19.34 -3.80
C ASP A 42 28.01 -18.21 -3.31
N GLY A 43 27.02 -17.93 -4.16
CA GLY A 43 25.95 -16.99 -3.89
C GLY A 43 24.90 -17.51 -2.93
N TYR A 44 24.26 -16.57 -2.25
CA TYR A 44 22.81 -16.48 -2.04
C TYR A 44 22.57 -15.10 -1.40
N PHE A 45 22.15 -14.11 -2.20
CA PHE A 45 21.70 -12.81 -1.70
C PHE A 45 20.18 -12.78 -1.75
N ALA A 46 19.55 -12.88 -0.59
CA ALA A 46 18.14 -12.58 -0.41
C ALA A 46 17.88 -12.01 1.00
N ILE A 47 17.53 -10.73 1.02
CA ILE A 47 16.53 -10.08 1.89
C ILE A 47 16.97 -9.49 3.25
N ALA A 48 16.72 -8.17 3.37
CA ALA A 48 16.35 -7.36 4.56
C ALA A 48 17.38 -7.21 5.70
N PHE A 49 18.02 -6.06 5.95
CA PHE A 49 17.45 -4.82 6.50
C PHE A 49 16.30 -5.06 7.50
N THR A 50 16.55 -5.04 8.82
CA THR A 50 16.21 -3.92 9.73
C THR A 50 16.40 -4.33 11.22
N ILE A 51 16.88 -3.37 12.04
CA ILE A 51 16.68 -3.15 13.49
C ILE A 51 17.64 -3.80 14.50
N LEU A 52 18.45 -2.91 15.09
CA LEU A 52 19.17 -2.99 16.36
C LEU A 52 18.23 -2.89 17.58
N SER A 53 18.57 -3.69 18.60
CA SER A 53 18.47 -3.42 20.06
C SER A 53 17.13 -3.59 20.79
N PHE A 54 16.97 -4.70 21.54
CA PHE A 54 17.17 -4.75 23.01
C PHE A 54 17.00 -6.20 23.54
N PRO A 55 17.73 -6.62 24.60
CA PRO A 55 17.72 -7.99 25.12
C PRO A 55 16.78 -8.16 26.33
N VAL A 56 16.11 -9.31 26.43
CA VAL A 56 15.56 -9.85 27.69
C VAL A 56 15.82 -11.35 27.73
N SER A 57 16.54 -11.75 28.77
CA SER A 57 16.99 -13.10 29.09
C SER A 57 15.85 -14.02 29.52
N VAL A 58 15.89 -15.27 29.08
CA VAL A 58 15.05 -16.39 29.55
C VAL A 58 15.96 -17.48 30.15
N SER A 59 15.45 -18.07 31.23
CA SER A 59 15.92 -19.14 32.14
C SER A 59 16.97 -20.17 31.71
N PRO A 60 17.60 -20.81 32.71
CA PRO A 60 18.07 -22.19 32.59
C PRO A 60 17.46 -23.14 33.64
N GLU A 61 16.82 -24.20 33.15
CA GLU A 61 16.75 -25.56 33.72
C GLU A 61 17.48 -26.43 32.67
N THR A 62 18.33 -27.43 32.89
CA THR A 62 18.61 -28.39 33.96
C THR A 62 19.98 -29.03 33.60
N HIS A 63 20.86 -29.31 34.55
CA HIS A 63 21.46 -30.65 34.67
C HIS A 63 22.26 -30.80 35.97
N SER A 64 21.97 -31.93 36.60
CA SER A 64 22.51 -32.51 37.82
C SER A 64 24.02 -32.74 37.84
N GLN A 65 24.66 -32.50 39.00
CA GLN A 65 25.66 -33.42 39.56
C GLN A 65 25.89 -33.20 41.07
N TRP A 66 25.21 -34.06 41.86
CA TRP A 66 25.69 -34.84 43.02
C TRP A 66 26.35 -34.18 44.27
N ARG A 67 25.71 -34.53 45.41
CA ARG A 67 26.21 -34.72 46.81
C ARG A 67 26.37 -33.43 47.64
N GLN A 68 25.94 -33.32 48.91
CA GLN A 68 25.44 -34.30 49.88
C GLN A 68 24.93 -33.58 51.17
N TYR A 69 24.05 -34.26 51.92
CA TYR A 69 23.77 -34.16 53.38
C TYR A 69 22.79 -33.10 53.95
N THR A 70 21.54 -33.58 54.08
CA THR A 70 20.62 -33.63 55.25
C THR A 70 20.43 -32.43 56.20
N ILE A 71 19.15 -32.08 56.31
CA ILE A 71 18.50 -31.25 57.32
C ILE A 71 18.48 -31.96 58.68
N GLY A 72 18.81 -31.24 59.75
CA GLY A 72 18.56 -31.59 61.14
C GLY A 72 17.68 -30.54 61.82
N SER A 73 16.55 -30.98 62.35
CA SER A 73 15.58 -30.26 63.15
C SER A 73 16.09 -29.92 64.56
N ASN A 74 15.56 -28.82 65.12
CA ASN A 74 15.68 -28.32 66.49
C ASN A 74 17.02 -27.65 66.87
N GLY A 75 16.96 -26.35 67.15
CA GLY A 75 18.11 -25.62 67.69
C GLY A 75 17.82 -24.14 67.94
N VAL A 76 17.23 -23.84 69.09
CA VAL A 76 17.18 -22.50 69.69
C VAL A 76 18.59 -21.89 69.74
N PRO A 77 18.82 -20.63 69.34
CA PRO A 77 20.05 -19.94 69.70
C PRO A 77 19.87 -19.28 71.07
N SER A 78 20.44 -19.92 72.09
CA SER A 78 20.78 -19.26 73.35
C SER A 78 22.20 -18.69 73.24
N CYS A 79 22.40 -17.45 73.66
CA CYS A 79 23.46 -16.99 74.58
C CYS A 79 23.37 -15.46 74.64
N ARG A 80 22.96 -14.90 75.78
CA ARG A 80 23.79 -14.60 76.96
C ARG A 80 24.93 -13.63 76.65
N GLY A 81 24.79 -12.45 77.23
CA GLY A 81 25.87 -11.50 77.43
C GLY A 81 25.30 -10.11 77.36
N TRP A 82 24.90 -9.57 78.51
CA TRP A 82 25.09 -8.18 78.93
C TRP A 82 24.47 -8.07 80.32
N ARG A 83 25.34 -7.95 81.33
CA ARG A 83 25.01 -7.79 82.74
C ARG A 83 25.55 -6.43 83.17
N GLY A 84 24.70 -5.65 83.84
CA GLY A 84 25.00 -4.34 84.43
C GLY A 84 24.15 -3.26 83.76
N GLY A 85 23.24 -2.55 84.42
CA GLY A 85 22.96 -2.36 85.84
C GLY A 85 22.38 -0.95 85.98
N LEU A 86 21.40 -0.77 86.88
CA LEU A 86 20.67 0.48 87.20
C LEU A 86 19.65 0.94 86.15
N GLN A 87 18.49 1.51 86.48
CA GLN A 87 17.63 1.57 87.67
C GLN A 87 16.33 2.21 87.15
N TYR A 88 15.19 1.74 87.64
CA TYR A 88 13.85 2.32 87.61
C TYR A 88 13.66 3.71 86.95
N PHE A 89 12.87 3.76 85.87
CA PHE A 89 11.94 4.86 85.60
C PHE A 89 10.58 4.29 85.20
N HIS A 90 9.53 4.74 85.89
CA HIS A 90 8.18 4.21 85.83
C HIS A 90 7.52 4.37 84.45
N ALA A 91 6.96 3.28 83.91
CA ALA A 91 6.20 3.22 82.65
C ALA A 91 4.78 3.84 82.73
N ARG A 92 4.57 4.91 83.51
CA ARG A 92 3.24 5.55 83.67
C ARG A 92 3.13 7.01 83.22
N ASP A 93 4.23 7.67 82.83
CA ASP A 93 4.18 9.09 82.40
C ASP A 93 4.26 9.34 80.89
N TRP A 94 4.53 8.33 80.06
CA TRP A 94 4.53 8.49 78.60
C TRP A 94 3.15 8.49 77.95
N ARG A 95 2.08 8.11 78.69
CA ARG A 95 0.71 8.09 78.15
C ARG A 95 0.03 9.45 78.09
N ARG A 96 0.57 10.48 78.77
CA ARG A 96 -0.01 11.84 78.77
C ARG A 96 0.64 12.77 77.75
N LEU A 97 1.92 12.55 77.39
CA LEU A 97 2.61 13.32 76.35
C LEU A 97 2.36 12.83 74.92
N ASP A 98 1.97 11.56 74.74
CA ASP A 98 1.57 11.03 73.42
C ASP A 98 0.13 11.40 73.01
N SER A 99 -0.65 11.99 73.92
CA SER A 99 -2.04 12.41 73.67
C SER A 99 -2.15 13.80 73.04
N LEU A 100 -1.10 14.63 73.12
CA LEU A 100 -1.08 15.98 72.53
C LEU A 100 -0.32 16.06 71.20
N HIS A 101 0.55 15.11 70.88
CA HIS A 101 1.17 15.01 69.55
C HIS A 101 0.34 14.19 68.53
N ARG A 102 -0.80 13.64 68.95
CA ARG A 102 -1.70 12.84 68.10
C ARG A 102 -2.71 13.69 67.29
N GLN A 103 -2.71 15.02 67.43
CA GLN A 103 -3.69 15.91 66.77
C GLN A 103 -3.11 16.91 65.76
N ARG A 104 -1.92 16.66 65.19
CA ARG A 104 -1.48 17.35 63.97
C ARG A 104 -0.66 16.42 63.06
N LYS A 105 -1.29 15.36 62.55
CA LYS A 105 -1.02 14.95 61.18
C LYS A 105 -2.10 15.59 60.33
N LEU A 106 -1.78 16.73 59.72
CA LEU A 106 -2.51 17.20 58.55
C LEU A 106 -2.46 16.06 57.52
N PRO A 107 -3.57 15.73 56.83
CA PRO A 107 -3.49 14.81 55.72
C PRO A 107 -2.61 15.49 54.66
N GLU A 108 -1.42 14.96 54.42
CA GLU A 108 -0.73 15.18 53.15
C GLU A 108 -1.50 14.40 52.07
N GLU A 109 -2.74 14.82 51.80
CA GLU A 109 -3.52 14.39 50.65
C GLU A 109 -3.24 15.34 49.49
N GLY A 110 -1.96 15.42 49.11
CA GLY A 110 -1.56 15.94 47.81
C GLY A 110 -1.51 14.76 46.86
N GLY A 111 -2.63 14.44 46.20
CA GLY A 111 -2.63 13.49 45.09
C GLY A 111 -1.64 13.92 44.00
N PRO A 112 -1.21 13.01 43.11
CA PRO A 112 -0.30 13.36 42.02
C PRO A 112 -0.92 14.49 41.19
N VAL A 113 -0.27 15.65 41.19
CA VAL A 113 -0.66 16.84 40.43
C VAL A 113 -0.44 16.52 38.95
N MET A 114 -1.52 16.33 38.20
CA MET A 114 -1.50 16.02 36.77
C MET A 114 -1.82 17.25 35.92
N ASP A 115 -1.10 17.42 34.81
CA ASP A 115 -1.38 18.45 33.81
C ASP A 115 -2.57 18.03 32.92
N ILE A 116 -3.79 18.29 33.41
CA ILE A 116 -5.06 17.96 32.72
C ILE A 116 -5.20 18.72 31.39
N ALA A 117 -4.71 19.96 31.33
CA ALA A 117 -4.69 20.74 30.10
C ALA A 117 -3.81 20.09 29.03
N GLY A 118 -2.62 19.63 29.42
CA GLY A 118 -1.74 18.88 28.53
C GLY A 118 -2.33 17.54 28.08
N LEU A 119 -3.05 16.82 28.95
CA LEU A 119 -3.80 15.61 28.54
C LEU A 119 -4.90 15.91 27.52
N TYR A 120 -5.61 17.02 27.67
CA TYR A 120 -6.63 17.45 26.71
C TYR A 120 -6.01 17.82 25.35
N GLU A 121 -4.88 18.52 25.33
CA GLU A 121 -4.13 18.81 24.10
C GLU A 121 -3.57 17.55 23.44
N LEU A 122 -3.07 16.59 24.23
CA LEU A 122 -2.62 15.29 23.74
C LEU A 122 -3.75 14.55 23.02
N GLN A 123 -4.96 14.57 23.60
CA GLN A 123 -6.14 14.00 22.97
C GLN A 123 -6.49 14.66 21.64
N LYS A 124 -6.44 15.99 21.55
CA LYS A 124 -6.69 16.69 20.27
C LYS A 124 -5.70 16.25 19.20
N ILE A 125 -4.42 16.10 19.57
CA ILE A 125 -3.38 15.61 18.66
C ILE A 125 -3.70 14.18 18.21
N ASP A 126 -4.00 13.27 19.14
CA ASP A 126 -4.35 11.88 18.83
C ASP A 126 -5.57 11.77 17.89
N LEU A 127 -6.63 12.54 18.16
CA LEU A 127 -7.81 12.60 17.29
C LEU A 127 -7.47 13.11 15.88
N ASN A 128 -6.59 14.11 15.78
CA ASN A 128 -6.15 14.63 14.48
C ASN A 128 -5.22 13.66 13.74
N MET A 129 -4.37 12.91 14.46
CA MET A 129 -3.56 11.84 13.89
C MET A 129 -4.44 10.73 13.31
N ASP A 130 -5.48 10.33 14.05
CA ASP A 130 -6.43 9.33 13.61
C ASP A 130 -7.26 9.80 12.39
N LYS A 131 -7.70 11.06 12.37
CA LYS A 131 -8.30 11.68 11.18
C LYS A 131 -7.36 11.64 9.97
N ALA A 132 -6.09 12.00 10.14
CA ALA A 132 -5.10 11.95 9.06
C ALA A 132 -4.87 10.52 8.56
N ARG A 133 -4.77 9.55 9.47
CA ARG A 133 -4.64 8.12 9.16
C ARG A 133 -5.84 7.60 8.37
N ARG A 134 -7.07 7.90 8.82
CA ARG A 134 -8.29 7.52 8.12
C ARG A 134 -8.36 8.13 6.72
N ARG A 135 -7.96 9.40 6.58
CA ARG A 135 -7.96 10.08 5.28
C ARG A 135 -6.96 9.44 4.31
N VAL A 136 -5.75 9.12 4.77
CA VAL A 136 -4.76 8.37 3.97
C VAL A 136 -5.31 7.00 3.55
N ALA A 137 -5.96 6.26 4.46
CA ALA A 137 -6.56 4.97 4.13
C ALA A 137 -7.68 5.09 3.08
N GLN A 138 -8.53 6.13 3.18
CA GLN A 138 -9.55 6.42 2.17
C GLN A 138 -8.95 6.78 0.81
N ILE A 139 -7.89 7.59 0.79
CA ILE A 139 -7.19 7.98 -0.44
C ILE A 139 -6.60 6.73 -1.11
N ARG A 140 -5.94 5.85 -0.36
CA ARG A 140 -5.38 4.61 -0.92
C ARG A 140 -6.42 3.72 -1.58
N ARG A 141 -7.62 3.60 -1.00
CA ARG A 141 -8.73 2.87 -1.65
C ARG A 141 -9.18 3.52 -2.96
N LYS A 142 -9.08 4.84 -3.09
CA LYS A 142 -9.39 5.58 -4.33
C LYS A 142 -8.26 5.55 -5.37
N LEU A 143 -7.03 5.27 -4.93
CA LEU A 143 -5.87 5.11 -5.82
C LEU A 143 -5.84 3.73 -6.50
N GLU A 144 -6.65 2.78 -6.02
CA GLU A 144 -6.86 1.51 -6.70
C GLU A 144 -7.40 1.75 -8.11
N GLU A 145 -6.94 0.92 -9.04
CA GLU A 145 -7.34 1.03 -10.43
C GLU A 145 -8.86 0.77 -10.56
N PRO A 146 -9.64 1.69 -11.15
CA PRO A 146 -11.07 1.53 -11.29
C PRO A 146 -11.38 0.35 -12.22
N GLU A 147 -12.45 -0.36 -11.89
CA GLU A 147 -12.88 -1.53 -12.68
C GLU A 147 -13.21 -1.13 -14.12
N GLU A 148 -13.71 0.08 -14.35
CA GLU A 148 -13.98 0.59 -15.70
C GLU A 148 -12.70 0.68 -16.56
N LEU A 149 -11.55 1.03 -15.97
CA LEU A 149 -10.28 1.10 -16.70
C LEU A 149 -9.77 -0.30 -17.06
N LYS A 150 -9.92 -1.28 -16.16
CA LYS A 150 -9.56 -2.69 -16.44
C LYS A 150 -10.43 -3.25 -17.56
N GLN A 151 -11.75 -3.06 -17.47
CA GLN A 151 -12.69 -3.50 -18.51
C GLN A 151 -12.39 -2.86 -19.86
N ALA A 152 -12.06 -1.57 -19.90
CA ALA A 152 -11.67 -0.89 -21.14
C ALA A 152 -10.38 -1.46 -21.74
N ARG A 153 -9.37 -1.78 -20.91
CA ARG A 153 -8.13 -2.44 -21.36
C ARG A 153 -8.39 -3.83 -21.90
N ASP A 154 -9.22 -4.61 -21.22
CA ASP A 154 -9.57 -5.97 -21.63
C ASP A 154 -10.38 -5.98 -22.94
N ALA A 155 -11.30 -5.02 -23.12
CA ALA A 155 -12.04 -4.83 -24.36
C ALA A 155 -11.09 -4.56 -25.54
N VAL A 156 -10.17 -3.59 -25.38
CA VAL A 156 -9.16 -3.27 -26.40
C VAL A 156 -8.26 -4.48 -26.70
N ALA A 157 -7.83 -5.21 -25.67
CA ALA A 157 -6.99 -6.40 -25.84
C ALA A 157 -7.72 -7.56 -26.55
N THR A 158 -9.02 -7.71 -26.31
CA THR A 158 -9.86 -8.70 -26.98
C THR A 158 -10.08 -8.33 -28.44
N GLN A 159 -10.43 -7.07 -28.70
CA GLN A 159 -10.67 -6.57 -30.04
C GLN A 159 -9.40 -6.60 -30.90
N ARG A 160 -8.24 -6.29 -30.32
CA ARG A 160 -6.94 -6.40 -31.01
C ARG A 160 -6.64 -7.83 -31.44
N ARG A 161 -6.86 -8.81 -30.56
CA ARG A 161 -6.69 -10.23 -30.88
C ARG A 161 -7.58 -10.67 -32.04
N GLU A 162 -8.79 -10.14 -32.11
CA GLU A 162 -9.71 -10.43 -33.21
C GLU A 162 -9.23 -9.84 -34.55
N VAL A 163 -8.72 -8.60 -34.54
CA VAL A 163 -8.09 -7.99 -35.72
C VAL A 163 -6.88 -8.81 -36.20
N GLU A 164 -6.02 -9.25 -35.29
CA GLU A 164 -4.85 -10.08 -35.60
C GLU A 164 -5.26 -11.45 -36.18
N ARG A 165 -6.31 -12.07 -35.62
CA ARG A 165 -6.88 -13.33 -36.11
C ARG A 165 -7.40 -13.20 -37.54
N LEU A 166 -8.15 -12.14 -37.83
CA LEU A 166 -8.69 -11.86 -39.16
C LEU A 166 -7.58 -11.53 -40.16
N GLN A 167 -6.56 -10.80 -39.73
CA GLN A 167 -5.37 -10.53 -40.56
C GLN A 167 -4.63 -11.82 -40.92
N ALA A 168 -4.43 -12.72 -39.97
CA ALA A 168 -3.80 -14.02 -40.23
C ALA A 168 -4.63 -14.86 -41.21
N ARG A 169 -5.95 -14.90 -41.03
CA ARG A 169 -6.87 -15.61 -41.93
C ARG A 169 -6.83 -15.05 -43.36
N GLN A 170 -6.80 -13.72 -43.50
CA GLN A 170 -6.66 -13.09 -44.82
C GLN A 170 -5.35 -13.48 -45.49
N LEU A 171 -4.22 -13.35 -44.78
CA LEU A 171 -2.91 -13.65 -45.33
C LEU A 171 -2.79 -15.12 -45.76
N ASP A 172 -3.31 -16.04 -44.96
CA ASP A 172 -3.35 -17.47 -45.30
C ASP A 172 -4.18 -17.72 -46.57
N ALA A 173 -5.38 -17.14 -46.67
CA ALA A 173 -6.21 -17.24 -47.86
C ALA A 173 -5.54 -16.65 -49.12
N GLU A 174 -4.87 -15.50 -49.01
CA GLU A 174 -4.13 -14.90 -50.11
C GLU A 174 -2.94 -15.74 -50.57
N LEU A 175 -2.23 -16.40 -49.65
CA LEU A 175 -1.14 -17.31 -49.98
C LEU A 175 -1.66 -18.56 -50.69
N ASN A 176 -2.75 -19.15 -50.17
CA ASN A 176 -3.37 -20.33 -50.77
C ASN A 176 -3.94 -20.03 -52.17
N SER A 177 -4.56 -18.85 -52.37
CA SER A 177 -5.03 -18.40 -53.68
C SER A 177 -3.87 -18.27 -54.68
N ARG A 178 -2.74 -17.69 -54.27
CA ARG A 178 -1.53 -17.56 -55.10
C ARG A 178 -0.97 -18.93 -55.50
N GLN A 179 -0.86 -19.86 -54.56
CA GLN A 179 -0.39 -21.21 -54.86
C GLN A 179 -1.31 -21.95 -55.84
N LEU A 180 -2.63 -21.79 -55.72
CA LEU A 180 -3.58 -22.35 -56.70
C LEU A 180 -3.46 -21.67 -58.06
N ALA A 181 -3.24 -20.36 -58.10
CA ALA A 181 -3.03 -19.63 -59.35
C ALA A 181 -1.80 -20.17 -60.12
N GLU A 182 -0.68 -20.39 -59.43
CA GLU A 182 0.53 -20.98 -60.01
C GLU A 182 0.28 -22.39 -60.57
N ARG A 183 -0.44 -23.25 -59.84
CA ARG A 183 -0.80 -24.62 -60.28
C ARG A 183 -1.76 -24.63 -61.46
N ILE A 184 -2.72 -23.71 -61.48
CA ILE A 184 -3.65 -23.50 -62.60
C ILE A 184 -2.84 -23.12 -63.83
N GLU A 185 -1.94 -22.14 -63.72
CA GLU A 185 -1.12 -21.66 -64.84
C GLU A 185 -0.21 -22.78 -65.38
N GLU A 186 0.41 -23.57 -64.52
CA GLU A 186 1.20 -24.74 -64.92
C GLU A 186 0.35 -25.78 -65.67
N SER A 187 -0.85 -26.08 -65.16
CA SER A 187 -1.77 -27.04 -65.77
C SER A 187 -2.31 -26.54 -67.12
N GLU A 188 -2.61 -25.24 -67.23
CA GLU A 188 -3.02 -24.60 -68.48
C GLU A 188 -1.89 -24.61 -69.52
N ARG A 189 -0.64 -24.33 -69.11
CA ARG A 189 0.53 -24.47 -69.99
C ARG A 189 0.68 -25.89 -70.52
N ARG A 190 0.52 -26.91 -69.67
CA ARG A 190 0.57 -28.33 -70.06
C ARG A 190 -0.59 -28.73 -70.98
N LEU A 191 -1.78 -28.15 -70.80
CA LEU A 191 -2.92 -28.36 -71.69
C LEU A 191 -2.64 -27.78 -73.09
N MET A 192 -2.02 -26.60 -73.15
CA MET A 192 -1.70 -25.90 -74.40
C MET A 192 -0.45 -26.45 -75.13
N SER A 193 0.46 -27.12 -74.44
CA SER A 193 1.71 -27.63 -75.03
C SER A 193 1.50 -28.77 -76.03
N GLY A 194 0.32 -29.42 -76.02
CA GLY A 194 0.03 -30.58 -76.86
C GLY A 194 0.77 -31.86 -76.46
N GLU A 195 1.39 -31.88 -75.27
CA GLU A 195 2.05 -33.06 -74.70
C GLU A 195 1.05 -34.19 -74.38
N VAL A 196 -0.16 -33.84 -73.93
CA VAL A 196 -1.23 -34.79 -73.63
C VAL A 196 -2.02 -35.06 -74.91
N ARG A 197 -1.83 -36.23 -75.51
CA ARG A 197 -2.47 -36.62 -76.78
C ARG A 197 -3.71 -37.50 -76.62
N ASN A 198 -3.89 -38.08 -75.44
CA ASN A 198 -5.03 -38.94 -75.14
C ASN A 198 -6.25 -38.07 -74.79
N ALA A 199 -7.33 -38.21 -75.55
CA ALA A 199 -8.56 -37.42 -75.36
C ALA A 199 -9.11 -37.49 -73.93
N ARG A 200 -9.07 -38.67 -73.31
CA ARG A 200 -9.56 -38.88 -71.93
C ARG A 200 -8.69 -38.18 -70.89
N GLU A 201 -7.39 -38.13 -71.09
CA GLU A 201 -6.46 -37.41 -70.21
C GLU A 201 -6.62 -35.90 -70.34
N LEU A 202 -6.94 -35.43 -71.56
CA LEU A 202 -7.17 -34.02 -71.86
C LEU A 202 -8.46 -33.50 -71.19
N GLU A 203 -9.55 -34.26 -71.27
CA GLU A 203 -10.80 -33.98 -70.55
C GLU A 203 -10.58 -33.98 -69.02
N ALA A 204 -9.80 -34.93 -68.50
CA ALA A 204 -9.49 -34.99 -67.08
C ALA A 204 -8.67 -33.76 -66.62
N LEU A 205 -7.70 -33.32 -67.42
CA LEU A 205 -6.90 -32.13 -67.14
C LEU A 205 -7.75 -30.85 -67.16
N GLN A 206 -8.64 -30.70 -68.14
CA GLN A 206 -9.59 -29.58 -68.21
C GLN A 206 -10.51 -29.54 -66.98
N SER A 207 -11.09 -30.68 -66.61
CA SER A 207 -11.95 -30.80 -65.42
C SER A 207 -11.19 -30.44 -64.13
N SER A 208 -9.94 -30.88 -64.01
CA SER A 208 -9.06 -30.54 -62.89
C SER A 208 -8.78 -29.03 -62.81
N ILE A 209 -8.46 -28.38 -63.94
CA ILE A 209 -8.25 -26.92 -64.02
C ILE A 209 -9.52 -26.18 -63.57
N GLU A 210 -10.68 -26.55 -64.08
CA GLU A 210 -11.96 -25.93 -63.70
C GLU A 210 -12.28 -26.14 -62.22
N SER A 211 -11.93 -27.30 -61.66
CA SER A 211 -12.06 -27.54 -60.22
C SER A 211 -11.13 -26.64 -59.39
N MET A 212 -9.87 -26.50 -59.79
CA MET A 212 -8.92 -25.61 -59.12
C MET A 212 -9.34 -24.14 -59.22
N LYS A 213 -9.88 -23.70 -60.36
CA LYS A 213 -10.43 -22.34 -60.53
C LYS A 213 -11.60 -22.08 -59.58
N ARG A 214 -12.54 -23.02 -59.46
CA ARG A 214 -13.65 -22.91 -58.49
C ARG A 214 -13.13 -22.84 -57.04
N GLN A 215 -12.16 -23.70 -56.70
CA GLN A 215 -11.54 -23.67 -55.37
C GLN A 215 -10.83 -22.34 -55.09
N ARG A 216 -10.09 -21.81 -56.06
CA ARG A 216 -9.42 -20.51 -55.94
C ARG A 216 -10.43 -19.38 -55.72
N ALA A 217 -11.53 -19.35 -56.48
CA ALA A 217 -12.58 -18.35 -56.30
C ALA A 217 -13.18 -18.37 -54.89
N GLN A 218 -13.42 -19.56 -54.33
CA GLN A 218 -13.88 -19.70 -52.94
C GLN A 218 -12.87 -19.16 -51.92
N ILE A 219 -11.57 -19.39 -52.14
CA ILE A 219 -10.52 -18.86 -51.24
C ILE A 219 -10.39 -17.34 -51.38
N GLU A 220 -10.52 -16.79 -52.58
CA GLU A 220 -10.54 -15.34 -52.80
C GLU A 220 -11.73 -14.67 -52.09
N GLU A 221 -12.90 -15.31 -52.09
CA GLU A 221 -14.06 -14.85 -51.32
C GLU A 221 -13.76 -14.84 -49.81
N VAL A 222 -13.11 -15.87 -49.28
CA VAL A 222 -12.68 -15.91 -47.86
C VAL A 222 -11.67 -14.79 -47.54
N ALA A 223 -10.73 -14.49 -48.44
CA ALA A 223 -9.77 -13.40 -48.26
C ALA A 223 -10.48 -12.04 -48.20
N MET A 224 -11.43 -11.80 -49.12
CA MET A 224 -12.22 -10.56 -49.18
C MET A 224 -13.12 -10.39 -47.95
N ASP A 225 -13.81 -11.44 -47.51
CA ASP A 225 -14.65 -11.43 -46.31
C ASP A 225 -13.80 -11.15 -45.05
N SER A 226 -12.65 -11.82 -44.92
CA SER A 226 -11.72 -11.60 -43.80
C SER A 226 -11.19 -10.16 -43.78
N MET A 227 -10.93 -9.57 -44.94
CA MET A 227 -10.52 -8.17 -45.08
C MET A 227 -11.61 -7.21 -44.60
N GLN A 228 -12.84 -7.40 -45.08
CA GLN A 228 -13.97 -6.54 -44.71
C GLN A 228 -14.28 -6.62 -43.21
N GLN A 229 -14.29 -7.82 -42.64
CA GLN A 229 -14.45 -8.00 -41.19
C GLN A 229 -13.32 -7.34 -40.43
N ARG A 230 -12.06 -7.49 -40.88
CA ARG A 230 -10.92 -6.84 -40.22
C ARG A 230 -11.07 -5.33 -40.21
N GLU A 231 -11.49 -4.71 -41.31
CA GLU A 231 -11.69 -3.25 -41.40
C GLU A 231 -12.78 -2.75 -40.45
N GLU A 232 -13.86 -3.51 -40.27
CA GLU A 232 -14.88 -3.23 -39.25
C GLU A 232 -14.29 -3.33 -37.84
N HIS A 233 -13.60 -4.42 -37.53
CA HIS A 233 -13.00 -4.62 -36.21
C HIS A 233 -11.88 -3.60 -35.91
N GLN A 234 -11.15 -3.12 -36.91
CA GLN A 234 -10.16 -2.05 -36.79
C GLN A 234 -10.80 -0.70 -36.45
N ARG A 235 -11.94 -0.38 -37.05
CA ARG A 235 -12.70 0.84 -36.70
C ARG A 235 -13.17 0.79 -35.26
N GLN A 236 -13.77 -0.32 -34.85
CA GLN A 236 -14.19 -0.55 -33.46
C GLN A 236 -13.00 -0.51 -32.47
N LEU A 237 -11.85 -1.07 -32.86
CA LEU A 237 -10.63 -1.01 -32.04
C LEU A 237 -10.19 0.44 -31.83
N ALA A 238 -10.19 1.27 -32.88
CA ALA A 238 -9.83 2.67 -32.78
C ALA A 238 -10.77 3.45 -31.84
N GLU A 239 -12.08 3.18 -31.91
CA GLU A 239 -13.07 3.77 -31.00
C GLU A 239 -12.83 3.35 -29.54
N GLN A 240 -12.63 2.06 -29.30
CA GLN A 240 -12.33 1.54 -27.95
C GLN A 240 -11.01 2.09 -27.39
N GLN A 241 -9.99 2.25 -28.23
CA GLN A 241 -8.72 2.87 -27.84
C GLN A 241 -8.90 4.35 -27.47
N ALA A 242 -9.74 5.10 -28.18
CA ALA A 242 -10.07 6.47 -27.83
C ALA A 242 -10.80 6.56 -26.49
N VAL A 243 -11.75 5.65 -26.23
CA VAL A 243 -12.45 5.53 -24.94
C VAL A 243 -11.46 5.20 -23.81
N LEU A 244 -10.58 4.22 -24.02
CA LEU A 244 -9.55 3.84 -23.06
C LEU A 244 -8.64 5.03 -22.72
N ALA A 245 -8.14 5.75 -23.73
CA ALA A 245 -7.28 6.91 -23.53
C ALA A 245 -7.97 8.02 -22.72
N ARG A 246 -9.27 8.24 -22.94
CA ARG A 246 -10.07 9.19 -22.16
C ARG A 246 -10.21 8.76 -20.70
N ILE A 247 -10.52 7.49 -20.44
CA ILE A 247 -10.66 6.97 -19.07
C ILE A 247 -9.30 7.00 -18.35
N GLU A 248 -8.24 6.58 -19.01
CA GLU A 248 -6.88 6.54 -18.47
C GLU A 248 -6.37 7.94 -18.14
N SER A 249 -6.57 8.93 -19.02
CA SER A 249 -6.18 10.31 -18.75
C SER A 249 -6.95 10.92 -17.56
N ALA A 250 -8.25 10.67 -17.46
CA ALA A 250 -9.05 11.10 -16.31
C ALA A 250 -8.58 10.45 -15.01
N TRP A 251 -8.28 9.14 -15.03
CA TRP A 251 -7.76 8.41 -13.88
C TRP A 251 -6.37 8.92 -13.47
N LEU A 252 -5.46 9.15 -14.42
CA LEU A 252 -4.11 9.69 -14.13
C LEU A 252 -4.18 11.09 -13.51
N ALA A 253 -5.06 11.97 -14.00
CA ALA A 253 -5.27 13.28 -13.42
C ALA A 253 -5.79 13.18 -11.97
N GLN A 254 -6.78 12.33 -11.73
CA GLN A 254 -7.30 12.09 -10.38
C GLN A 254 -6.24 11.48 -9.46
N LYS A 255 -5.47 10.51 -9.96
CA LYS A 255 -4.39 9.84 -9.22
C LYS A 255 -3.35 10.85 -8.74
N ALA A 256 -2.89 11.75 -9.61
CA ALA A 256 -1.92 12.79 -9.23
C ALA A 256 -2.45 13.65 -8.07
N THR A 257 -3.70 14.12 -8.15
CA THR A 257 -4.32 14.92 -7.07
C THR A 257 -4.43 14.15 -5.75
N LEU A 258 -4.73 12.86 -5.81
CA LEU A 258 -4.84 11.99 -4.65
C LEU A 258 -3.46 11.70 -4.01
N GLU A 259 -2.41 11.52 -4.82
CA GLU A 259 -1.04 11.31 -4.34
C GLU A 259 -0.48 12.56 -3.64
N GLU A 260 -0.78 13.76 -4.16
CA GLU A 260 -0.46 15.02 -3.51
C GLU A 260 -1.18 15.15 -2.16
N GLU A 261 -2.47 14.81 -2.12
CA GLU A 261 -3.27 14.81 -0.91
C GLU A 261 -2.73 13.80 0.12
N GLU A 262 -2.37 12.58 -0.31
CA GLU A 262 -1.76 11.57 0.56
C GLU A 262 -0.45 12.08 1.18
N THR A 263 0.40 12.69 0.36
CA THR A 263 1.68 13.26 0.77
C THR A 263 1.47 14.40 1.79
N LYS A 264 0.45 15.24 1.59
CA LYS A 264 0.06 16.27 2.57
C LYS A 264 -0.35 15.66 3.91
N TYR A 265 -1.24 14.68 3.92
CA TYR A 265 -1.71 14.07 5.17
C TYR A 265 -0.63 13.25 5.88
N ARG A 266 0.28 12.61 5.15
CA ARG A 266 1.45 11.95 5.74
C ARG A 266 2.38 12.95 6.43
N ARG A 267 2.63 14.12 5.81
CA ARG A 267 3.41 15.19 6.44
C ARG A 267 2.74 15.70 7.72
N ILE A 268 1.43 15.95 7.68
CA ILE A 268 0.65 16.34 8.86
C ILE A 268 0.76 15.29 9.96
N TYR A 269 0.63 14.00 9.62
CA TYR A 269 0.74 12.91 10.59
C TYR A 269 2.12 12.87 11.27
N VAL A 270 3.21 13.05 10.51
CA VAL A 270 4.58 13.11 11.05
C VAL A 270 4.74 14.31 11.99
N GLN A 271 4.25 15.49 11.60
CA GLN A 271 4.28 16.68 12.45
C GLN A 271 3.51 16.47 13.76
N LEU A 272 2.30 15.93 13.68
CA LEU A 272 1.48 15.60 14.85
C LEU A 272 2.15 14.54 15.74
N LYS A 273 2.82 13.54 15.15
CA LYS A 273 3.57 12.53 15.90
C LYS A 273 4.71 13.16 16.73
N HIS A 274 5.45 14.10 16.15
CA HIS A 274 6.49 14.84 16.89
C HIS A 274 5.91 15.76 17.98
N GLN A 275 4.77 16.42 17.71
CA GLN A 275 4.07 17.20 18.73
C GLN A 275 3.60 16.32 19.89
N ARG A 276 3.00 15.17 19.56
CA ARG A 276 2.56 14.16 20.53
C ARG A 276 3.71 13.71 21.42
N GLN A 277 4.84 13.35 20.82
CA GLN A 277 6.02 12.88 21.56
C GLN A 277 6.52 13.92 22.55
N ARG A 278 6.73 15.17 22.13
CA ARG A 278 7.19 16.25 23.02
C ARG A 278 6.22 16.50 24.18
N LEU A 279 4.91 16.42 23.92
CA LEU A 279 3.90 16.60 24.95
C LEU A 279 3.85 15.40 25.92
N SER A 280 4.00 14.18 25.40
CA SER A 280 4.08 12.96 26.22
C SER A 280 5.30 12.96 27.15
N GLU A 281 6.46 13.41 26.68
CA GLU A 281 7.67 13.53 27.51
C GLU A 281 7.47 14.48 28.71
N ARG A 282 6.62 15.52 28.55
CA ARG A 282 6.29 16.47 29.62
C ARG A 282 5.25 15.95 30.61
N LEU A 283 4.29 15.11 30.18
CA LEU A 283 3.11 14.73 30.97
C LEU A 283 3.37 13.69 32.06
N GLY A 284 4.53 13.03 32.05
CA GLY A 284 4.87 11.98 33.03
C GLY A 284 4.16 10.64 32.78
N ALA A 285 4.76 9.55 33.27
CA ALA A 285 4.30 8.19 32.96
C ALA A 285 2.93 7.84 33.56
N GLU A 286 2.61 8.36 34.75
CA GLU A 286 1.35 8.09 35.44
C GLU A 286 0.14 8.69 34.71
N ALA A 287 0.22 9.97 34.34
CA ALA A 287 -0.85 10.65 33.60
C ALA A 287 -1.08 10.02 32.21
N LEU A 288 0.00 9.61 31.53
CA LEU A 288 -0.09 8.91 30.25
C LEU A 288 -0.72 7.52 30.39
N SER A 289 -0.42 6.78 31.45
CA SER A 289 -1.03 5.47 31.74
C SER A 289 -2.53 5.61 31.96
N LEU A 290 -2.95 6.56 32.80
CA LEU A 290 -4.35 6.86 33.06
C LEU A 290 -5.08 7.27 31.77
N TYR A 291 -4.48 8.16 30.99
CA TYR A 291 -5.01 8.58 29.69
C TYR A 291 -5.20 7.40 28.75
N THR A 292 -4.18 6.56 28.57
CA THR A 292 -4.22 5.40 27.65
C THR A 292 -5.34 4.42 28.06
N GLN A 293 -5.46 4.11 29.35
CA GLN A 293 -6.53 3.25 29.87
C GLN A 293 -7.93 3.82 29.64
N LEU A 294 -8.08 5.15 29.71
CA LEU A 294 -9.37 5.81 29.44
C LEU A 294 -9.68 5.85 27.95
N VAL A 295 -8.70 6.13 27.09
CA VAL A 295 -8.85 6.08 25.62
C VAL A 295 -9.35 4.71 25.17
N GLU A 296 -8.74 3.63 25.67
CA GLU A 296 -9.13 2.25 25.34
C GLU A 296 -10.55 1.92 25.83
N ARG A 297 -10.89 2.26 27.07
CA ARG A 297 -12.21 1.94 27.67
C ARG A 297 -13.35 2.83 27.18
N LYS A 298 -13.06 4.04 26.71
CA LYS A 298 -14.06 5.10 26.45
C LYS A 298 -14.07 5.57 24.99
N ALA A 299 -13.77 4.65 24.07
CA ALA A 299 -13.87 4.84 22.62
C ALA A 299 -13.06 6.04 22.08
N GLY A 300 -11.84 6.19 22.55
CA GLY A 300 -10.90 7.19 22.01
C GLY A 300 -10.93 8.57 22.68
N ILE A 301 -11.82 8.81 23.65
CA ILE A 301 -11.94 10.09 24.36
C ILE A 301 -11.79 9.85 25.86
N ALA A 302 -10.66 10.29 26.43
CA ALA A 302 -10.34 10.23 27.85
C ALA A 302 -10.69 11.52 28.62
N VAL A 303 -10.51 12.68 27.99
CA VAL A 303 -10.72 14.01 28.59
C VAL A 303 -11.88 14.72 27.88
N ALA A 304 -12.89 15.13 28.63
CA ALA A 304 -14.05 15.87 28.14
C ALA A 304 -14.00 17.31 28.63
N ALA A 305 -14.27 18.26 27.73
CA ALA A 305 -14.37 19.66 28.12
C ALA A 305 -15.73 19.92 28.80
N VAL A 306 -15.75 20.82 29.79
CA VAL A 306 -17.00 21.34 30.35
C VAL A 306 -17.51 22.46 29.45
N GLN A 307 -18.66 22.26 28.82
CA GLN A 307 -19.28 23.24 27.92
C GLN A 307 -20.73 23.48 28.33
N ASN A 308 -21.11 24.74 28.56
CA ASN A 308 -22.47 25.13 28.97
C ASN A 308 -23.00 24.36 30.20
N GLY A 309 -22.13 24.07 31.17
CA GLY A 309 -22.49 23.29 32.36
C GLY A 309 -22.72 21.79 32.14
N ALA A 310 -22.37 21.28 30.95
CA ALA A 310 -22.48 19.87 30.59
C ALA A 310 -21.14 19.27 30.16
N CYS A 311 -21.04 17.95 30.22
CA CYS A 311 -19.88 17.20 29.72
C CYS A 311 -19.92 17.11 28.19
N SER A 312 -18.87 17.57 27.50
CA SER A 312 -18.83 17.57 26.02
C SER A 312 -18.86 16.18 25.36
N ALA A 313 -18.66 15.11 26.13
CA ALA A 313 -18.60 13.74 25.61
C ALA A 313 -19.90 12.95 25.80
N CYS A 314 -20.61 13.14 26.92
CA CYS A 314 -21.89 12.45 27.17
C CYS A 314 -23.11 13.38 27.18
N ASN A 315 -22.90 14.69 27.03
CA ASN A 315 -23.93 15.74 27.01
C ASN A 315 -24.83 15.80 28.25
N MET A 316 -24.44 15.15 29.34
CA MET A 316 -25.17 15.25 30.61
C MET A 316 -24.75 16.50 31.38
N ALA A 317 -25.72 17.15 32.01
CA ALA A 317 -25.50 18.26 32.92
C ALA A 317 -24.63 17.82 34.11
N LEU A 318 -23.68 18.66 34.48
CA LEU A 318 -22.75 18.39 35.57
C LEU A 318 -23.20 19.15 36.84
N PRO A 319 -23.11 18.53 38.03
CA PRO A 319 -23.34 19.25 39.27
C PRO A 319 -22.39 20.44 39.42
N THR A 320 -22.88 21.56 39.98
CA THR A 320 -22.10 22.80 40.15
C THR A 320 -20.81 22.58 40.95
N GLY A 321 -20.83 21.72 41.96
CA GLY A 321 -19.63 21.35 42.75
C GLY A 321 -18.55 20.66 41.90
N VAL A 322 -18.94 19.78 40.98
CA VAL A 322 -18.00 19.09 40.07
C VAL A 322 -17.39 20.08 39.08
N ILE A 323 -18.18 21.02 38.56
CA ILE A 323 -17.69 22.08 37.67
C ILE A 323 -16.72 23.00 38.41
N SER A 324 -17.04 23.38 39.65
CA SER A 324 -16.17 24.21 40.49
C SER A 324 -14.83 23.51 40.75
N HIS A 325 -14.85 22.23 41.13
CA HIS A 325 -13.62 21.46 41.33
C HIS A 325 -12.79 21.35 40.04
N ALA A 326 -13.43 21.08 38.89
CA ALA A 326 -12.71 21.00 37.62
C ALA A 326 -12.06 22.34 37.21
N ARG A 327 -12.64 23.49 37.63
CA ARG A 327 -12.08 24.84 37.40
C ARG A 327 -10.94 25.22 38.35
N MET A 328 -10.89 24.62 39.54
CA MET A 328 -9.85 24.94 40.52
C MET A 328 -8.45 24.56 40.01
N GLY A 329 -8.35 23.57 39.13
CA GLY A 329 -7.11 23.28 38.40
C GLY A 329 -5.94 22.90 39.30
N ASP A 330 -6.21 22.32 40.47
CA ASP A 330 -5.22 21.87 41.47
C ASP A 330 -4.37 20.66 41.00
N GLY A 331 -4.60 20.19 39.78
CA GLY A 331 -3.97 19.01 39.19
C GLY A 331 -4.60 17.69 39.61
N THR A 332 -5.62 17.71 40.47
CA THR A 332 -6.36 16.50 40.82
C THR A 332 -7.34 16.14 39.68
N PRO A 333 -7.30 14.93 39.10
CA PRO A 333 -8.21 14.56 38.03
C PRO A 333 -9.65 14.45 38.54
N VAL A 334 -10.52 15.35 38.07
CA VAL A 334 -11.97 15.31 38.35
C VAL A 334 -12.68 14.49 37.28
N TYR A 335 -13.54 13.55 37.66
CA TYR A 335 -14.25 12.68 36.72
C TYR A 335 -15.72 13.07 36.55
N CYS A 336 -16.25 12.88 35.35
CA CYS A 336 -17.68 12.98 35.08
C CYS A 336 -18.42 11.83 35.81
N PRO A 337 -19.43 12.11 36.65
CA PRO A 337 -20.15 11.06 37.39
C PRO A 337 -20.87 10.08 36.47
N SER A 338 -21.30 10.54 35.28
CA SER A 338 -22.10 9.71 34.38
C SER A 338 -21.27 8.87 33.41
N CYS A 339 -20.16 9.40 32.88
CA CYS A 339 -19.36 8.69 31.86
C CYS A 339 -17.95 8.28 32.33
N GLY A 340 -17.48 8.81 33.46
CA GLY A 340 -16.18 8.49 34.05
C GLY A 340 -14.97 9.05 33.29
N ARG A 341 -15.17 10.03 32.40
CA ARG A 341 -14.07 10.74 31.72
C ARG A 341 -13.52 11.87 32.59
N ILE A 342 -12.24 12.18 32.42
CA ILE A 342 -11.61 13.32 33.10
C ILE A 342 -12.25 14.60 32.55
N LEU A 343 -12.61 15.52 33.44
CA LEU A 343 -13.19 16.81 33.07
C LEU A 343 -12.09 17.87 32.99
N PHE A 344 -12.10 18.60 31.88
CA PHE A 344 -11.28 19.79 31.68
C PHE A 344 -12.18 21.01 31.60
N ALA A 345 -12.02 21.95 32.53
CA ALA A 345 -12.65 23.25 32.47
C ALA A 345 -11.57 24.29 32.13
N ALA A 346 -11.76 24.97 30.98
CA ALA A 346 -10.88 26.05 30.54
C ALA A 346 -11.23 27.37 31.23
#